data_AF-A0A7S2PE51-F1
#
_entry.id   AF-A0A7S2PE51-F1
#
_cell.length_a   1.000
_cell.length_b   1.000
_cell.length_c   1.000
_cell.angle_alpha   90.00
_cell.angle_beta   90.00
_cell.angle_gamma   90.00
#
_symmetry.space_group_name_H-M   'P 1'
#
loop_
_entity.id
_entity.type
_entity.pdbx_description
1 polymer ?
#
loop_
_entity_poly.entity_id
_entity_poly.type
_entity_poly.pdbx_seq_one_letter_code
_entity_poly.pdbx_strand_id
1 'polypeptide(L)'
;GNHHAEPAPSKRQERRTQEVWYHNLEEEIERMRDVAENFSHVAMDTQFPGIVARPTGPFSDYADYNYQTLKCNVDLTKVIQIGMTFSDAKGNRPKGISTWRFNFGFNASRDVFAQDSIDGLRHIRGLDLAKHQSQGIDGQTFGELLMSSGLVLNEDVRWITYCGTNGFTQ
;
A
#
# COMPACT_ATOMS: atom_id res chain seq x y z
N GLY A 1 55.48 2.53 -4.43
CA GLY A 1 54.35 2.32 -5.35
C GLY A 1 53.08 2.58 -4.58
N ASN A 2 52.41 3.70 -4.88
CA ASN A 2 51.13 4.06 -4.26
C ASN A 2 50.06 3.07 -4.70
N HIS A 3 49.55 2.27 -3.77
CA HIS A 3 48.24 1.66 -3.92
C HIS A 3 47.22 2.64 -3.33
N HIS A 4 46.60 3.42 -4.21
CA HIS A 4 45.38 4.14 -3.89
C HIS A 4 44.30 3.11 -3.55
N ALA A 5 43.95 2.98 -2.27
CA ALA A 5 42.70 2.36 -1.88
C ALA A 5 41.57 3.33 -2.28
N GLU A 6 40.67 2.88 -3.16
CA GLU A 6 39.41 3.59 -3.42
C GLU A 6 38.63 3.74 -2.10
N PRO A 7 38.07 4.92 -1.80
CA PRO A 7 37.22 5.06 -0.64
C PRO A 7 35.95 4.25 -0.84
N ALA A 8 35.61 3.43 0.17
CA ALA A 8 34.35 2.70 0.22
C ALA A 8 33.17 3.70 0.04
N PRO A 9 32.15 3.38 -0.76
CA PRO A 9 31.02 4.28 -0.94
C PRO A 9 30.28 4.42 0.40
N SER A 10 30.35 5.60 0.99
CA SER A 10 29.44 5.99 2.06
C SER A 10 28.06 6.23 1.45
N LYS A 11 27.16 5.27 1.61
CA LYS A 11 25.74 5.48 1.31
C LYS A 11 24.94 5.20 2.56
N ARG A 12 24.72 6.27 3.33
CA ARG A 12 23.50 6.44 4.11
C ARG A 12 22.37 6.14 3.12
N GLN A 13 21.80 4.94 3.21
CA GLN A 13 20.81 4.42 2.27
C GLN A 13 19.72 5.50 2.15
N GLU A 14 19.66 6.21 1.03
CA GLU A 14 18.63 7.22 0.79
C GLU A 14 17.29 6.53 1.03
N ARG A 15 16.54 6.98 2.03
CA ARG A 15 15.25 6.38 2.35
C ARG A 15 14.31 6.66 1.18
N ARG A 16 14.22 5.69 0.27
CA ARG A 16 13.34 5.73 -0.92
C ARG A 16 11.88 5.53 -0.58
N THR A 17 11.59 5.07 0.64
CA THR A 17 10.25 4.82 1.16
C THR A 17 9.93 5.80 2.26
N GLN A 18 8.77 6.43 2.16
CA GLN A 18 8.21 7.34 3.13
C GLN A 18 7.00 6.69 3.82
N GLU A 19 7.05 6.65 5.15
CA GLU A 19 5.94 6.17 5.98
C GLU A 19 4.94 7.30 6.19
N VAL A 20 3.70 7.08 5.77
CA VAL A 20 2.61 8.05 5.91
C VAL A 20 1.66 7.56 7.00
N TRP A 21 1.43 8.44 7.95
CA TRP A 21 0.53 8.30 9.09
C TRP A 21 -0.42 9.50 9.09
N TYR A 22 -1.37 9.55 10.01
CA TYR A 22 -2.36 10.64 10.05
C TYR A 22 -1.71 12.04 10.08
N HIS A 23 -0.66 12.23 10.88
CA HIS A 23 -0.05 13.54 11.12
C HIS A 23 0.69 14.14 9.90
N ASN A 24 1.11 13.34 8.93
CA ASN A 24 1.83 13.80 7.74
C ASN A 24 1.08 13.48 6.44
N LEU A 25 -0.19 13.06 6.52
CA LEU A 25 -0.96 12.60 5.37
C LEU A 25 -1.07 13.67 4.26
N GLU A 26 -1.50 14.87 4.62
CA GLU A 26 -1.71 15.97 3.67
C GLU A 26 -0.40 16.38 3.00
N GLU A 27 0.65 16.58 3.79
CA GLU A 27 1.98 16.99 3.33
C GLU A 27 2.59 15.98 2.35
N GLU A 28 2.41 14.68 2.62
CA GLU A 28 2.91 13.62 1.74
C GLU A 28 2.07 13.44 0.49
N ILE A 29 0.75 13.64 0.56
CA ILE A 29 -0.09 13.62 -0.64
C ILE A 29 0.29 14.80 -1.53
N GLU A 30 0.52 16.00 -1.00
CA GLU A 30 1.00 17.14 -1.78
C GLU A 30 2.33 16.83 -2.49
N ARG A 31 3.33 16.32 -1.77
CA ARG A 31 4.60 15.87 -2.38
C ARG A 31 4.42 14.81 -3.46
N MET A 32 3.50 13.88 -3.23
CA MET A 32 3.21 12.80 -4.17
C MET A 32 2.63 13.35 -5.48
N ARG A 33 1.84 14.44 -5.44
CA ARG A 33 1.31 15.12 -6.63
C ARG A 33 2.44 15.70 -7.48
N ASP A 34 3.38 16.40 -6.86
CA ASP A 34 4.53 16.99 -7.55
C ASP A 34 5.37 15.92 -8.26
N VAL A 35 5.53 14.75 -7.62
CA VAL A 35 6.24 13.62 -8.22
C VAL A 35 5.47 13.03 -9.40
N ALA A 36 4.14 12.92 -9.30
CA ALA A 36 3.30 12.34 -10.33
C ALA A 36 3.34 13.08 -11.67
N GLU A 37 3.64 14.39 -11.65
CA GLU A 37 3.80 15.19 -12.88
C GLU A 37 4.88 14.65 -13.81
N ASN A 38 5.97 14.14 -13.25
CA ASN A 38 7.12 13.63 -14.01
C ASN A 38 7.22 12.09 -13.98
N PHE A 39 6.57 11.44 -13.02
CA PHE A 39 6.64 10.00 -12.77
C PHE A 39 5.23 9.40 -12.71
N SER A 40 4.50 9.48 -13.82
CA SER A 40 3.07 9.13 -13.89
C SER A 40 2.74 7.63 -13.85
N HIS A 41 3.73 6.74 -13.71
CA HIS A 41 3.50 5.29 -13.59
C HIS A 41 3.54 4.90 -12.11
N VAL A 42 2.37 4.51 -11.59
CA VAL A 42 2.14 4.24 -10.17
C VAL A 42 1.94 2.75 -9.97
N ALA A 43 2.94 2.08 -9.38
CA ALA A 43 2.80 0.71 -8.92
C ALA A 43 2.14 0.70 -7.53
N MET A 44 1.07 -0.09 -7.38
CA MET A 44 0.30 -0.16 -6.14
C MET A 44 0.32 -1.56 -5.54
N ASP A 45 0.52 -1.63 -4.23
CA ASP A 45 0.25 -2.81 -3.41
C ASP A 45 -0.64 -2.47 -2.21
N THR A 46 -1.28 -3.50 -1.66
CA THR A 46 -2.18 -3.36 -0.52
C THR A 46 -1.97 -4.52 0.45
N GLN A 47 -2.03 -4.24 1.75
CA GLN A 47 -2.05 -5.25 2.79
C GLN A 47 -3.43 -5.25 3.45
N PHE A 48 -4.08 -6.40 3.39
CA PHE A 48 -5.38 -6.65 3.97
C PHE A 48 -5.28 -7.71 5.07
N PRO A 49 -6.22 -7.73 6.03
CA PRO A 49 -6.24 -8.65 7.16
C PRO A 49 -6.69 -10.08 6.78
N GLY A 50 -6.57 -10.49 5.52
CA GLY A 50 -6.90 -11.82 5.04
C GLY A 50 -8.39 -12.06 4.75
N ILE A 51 -8.74 -13.34 4.59
CA ILE A 51 -10.10 -13.82 4.30
C ILE A 51 -10.72 -14.32 5.59
N VAL A 52 -11.86 -13.74 5.95
CA VAL A 52 -12.62 -14.05 7.17
C VAL A 52 -13.99 -14.67 6.86
N ALA A 53 -14.47 -14.54 5.63
CA ALA A 53 -15.73 -15.10 5.19
C ALA A 53 -15.65 -15.71 3.79
N ARG A 54 -16.43 -16.76 3.55
CA ARG A 54 -16.69 -17.31 2.21
C ARG A 54 -18.20 -17.21 1.95
N PRO A 55 -18.64 -16.65 0.82
CA PRO A 55 -20.05 -16.51 0.51
C PRO A 55 -20.68 -17.90 0.30
N THR A 56 -21.93 -18.06 0.72
CA THR A 56 -22.72 -19.26 0.46
C THR A 56 -23.85 -18.95 -0.51
N GLY A 57 -24.06 -19.78 -1.52
CA GLY A 57 -25.09 -19.58 -2.52
C GLY A 57 -24.78 -20.26 -3.85
N PRO A 58 -25.72 -20.21 -4.81
CA PRO A 58 -25.42 -20.60 -6.19
C PRO A 58 -24.50 -19.53 -6.81
N PHE A 59 -23.39 -19.98 -7.40
CA PHE A 59 -22.49 -19.14 -8.20
C PHE A 59 -22.57 -19.59 -9.65
N SER A 60 -22.53 -18.64 -10.58
CA SER A 60 -22.59 -18.94 -12.01
C SER A 60 -21.33 -19.66 -12.48
N ASP A 61 -20.16 -19.27 -11.96
CA ASP A 61 -18.87 -19.87 -12.23
C ASP A 61 -17.84 -19.57 -11.11
N TYR A 62 -16.60 -20.03 -11.29
CA TYR A 62 -15.50 -19.77 -10.36
C TYR A 62 -15.10 -18.29 -10.29
N ALA A 63 -15.28 -17.52 -11.37
CA ALA A 63 -14.94 -16.11 -11.39
C ALA A 63 -15.92 -15.30 -10.53
N ASP A 64 -17.22 -15.60 -10.62
CA ASP A 64 -18.25 -15.03 -9.77
C ASP A 64 -17.99 -15.40 -8.31
N TYR A 65 -17.72 -16.68 -7.99
CA TYR A 65 -17.37 -17.07 -6.62
C TYR A 65 -16.16 -16.32 -6.05
N ASN A 66 -15.10 -16.16 -6.85
CA ASN A 66 -13.90 -15.43 -6.44
C ASN A 66 -14.19 -13.94 -6.24
N TYR A 67 -14.96 -13.32 -7.15
CA TYR A 67 -15.39 -11.94 -7.01
C TYR A 67 -16.24 -11.73 -5.76
N GLN A 68 -17.24 -12.59 -5.51
CA GLN A 68 -18.08 -12.50 -4.32
C GLN A 68 -17.28 -12.71 -3.04
N THR A 69 -16.30 -13.62 -3.07
CA THR A 69 -15.36 -13.79 -1.95
C THR A 69 -14.58 -12.51 -1.71
N LEU A 70 -13.95 -11.94 -2.74
CA LEU A 70 -13.18 -10.71 -2.61
C LEU A 70 -14.06 -9.57 -2.08
N LYS A 71 -15.21 -9.34 -2.73
CA LYS A 71 -16.17 -8.31 -2.35
C LYS A 71 -16.59 -8.44 -0.89
N CYS A 72 -17.02 -9.62 -0.47
CA CYS A 72 -17.47 -9.86 0.90
C CYS A 72 -16.37 -9.52 1.91
N ASN A 73 -15.13 -9.93 1.67
CA ASN A 73 -14.03 -9.66 2.60
C ASN A 73 -13.58 -8.19 2.57
N VAL A 74 -13.63 -7.53 1.41
CA VAL A 74 -13.36 -6.08 1.30
C VAL A 74 -14.42 -5.28 2.07
N ASP A 75 -15.69 -5.68 2.00
CA ASP A 75 -16.77 -5.01 2.74
C ASP A 75 -16.66 -5.24 4.26
N LEU A 76 -16.21 -6.42 4.69
CA LEU A 76 -16.15 -6.81 6.11
C LEU A 76 -14.88 -6.35 6.84
N THR A 77 -13.81 -6.03 6.10
CA THR A 77 -12.50 -5.79 6.70
C THR A 77 -11.96 -4.42 6.35
N LYS A 78 -10.96 -3.96 7.11
CA LYS A 78 -10.27 -2.69 6.85
C LYS A 78 -8.91 -2.94 6.22
N VAL A 79 -8.54 -2.12 5.25
CA VAL A 79 -7.18 -2.07 4.73
C VAL A 79 -6.20 -1.69 5.85
N ILE A 80 -5.02 -2.30 5.86
CA ILE A 80 -3.98 -2.02 6.87
C ILE A 80 -2.92 -1.08 6.28
N GLN A 81 -2.43 -1.40 5.09
CA GLN A 81 -1.44 -0.58 4.38
C GLN A 81 -1.73 -0.50 2.89
N ILE A 82 -1.37 0.63 2.29
CA ILE A 82 -1.29 0.81 0.84
C ILE A 82 0.11 1.30 0.49
N GLY A 83 0.80 0.61 -0.40
CA GLY A 83 2.06 1.05 -0.99
C GLY A 83 1.82 1.66 -2.37
N MET A 84 2.43 2.82 -2.63
CA MET A 84 2.43 3.45 -3.95
C MET A 84 3.86 3.81 -4.34
N THR A 85 4.34 3.26 -5.46
CA THR A 85 5.69 3.52 -5.99
C THR A 85 5.60 4.20 -7.34
N PHE A 86 6.35 5.30 -7.49
CA PHE A 86 6.31 6.17 -8.67
C PHE A 86 7.49 5.93 -9.60
N SER A 87 7.22 5.92 -10.90
CA SER A 87 8.21 5.78 -11.96
C SER A 87 7.79 6.49 -13.26
N ASP A 88 8.74 6.70 -14.16
CA ASP A 88 8.45 7.16 -15.52
C ASP A 88 8.16 5.96 -16.45
N ALA A 89 7.81 6.23 -17.71
CA ALA A 89 7.51 5.19 -18.70
C ALA A 89 8.71 4.25 -19.01
N LYS A 90 9.93 4.62 -18.61
CA LYS A 90 11.14 3.80 -18.78
C LYS A 90 11.51 3.05 -17.49
N GLY A 91 10.72 3.19 -16.43
CA GLY A 91 10.96 2.58 -15.12
C GLY A 91 11.97 3.33 -14.25
N ASN A 92 12.39 4.54 -14.63
CA ASN A 92 13.23 5.38 -13.77
C ASN A 92 12.40 5.93 -12.62
N ARG A 93 13.02 6.06 -11.44
CA ARG A 93 12.37 6.56 -10.22
C ARG A 93 12.83 7.98 -9.89
N PRO A 94 12.01 8.77 -9.17
CA PRO A 94 12.42 10.07 -8.68
C PRO A 94 13.67 9.96 -7.79
N LYS A 95 14.48 11.03 -7.79
CA LYS A 95 15.60 11.16 -6.85
C LYS A 95 15.03 11.45 -5.46
N GLY A 96 15.34 10.61 -4.47
CA GLY A 96 14.79 10.71 -3.12
C GLY A 96 13.63 9.73 -2.86
N ILE A 97 12.50 10.23 -2.36
CA ILE A 97 11.31 9.42 -2.07
C ILE A 97 10.70 8.99 -3.40
N SER A 98 10.52 7.68 -3.55
CA SER A 98 9.88 7.07 -4.71
C SER A 98 8.72 6.17 -4.32
N THR A 99 8.52 5.93 -3.03
CA THR A 99 7.49 5.03 -2.51
C THR A 99 6.86 5.61 -1.26
N TRP A 100 5.54 5.69 -1.24
CA TRP A 100 4.76 6.06 -0.07
C TRP A 100 4.08 4.81 0.47
N ARG A 101 4.19 4.60 1.78
CA ARG A 101 3.46 3.55 2.50
C ARG A 101 2.48 4.19 3.44
N PHE A 102 1.21 4.16 3.08
CA PHE A 102 0.10 4.67 3.88
C PHE A 102 -0.28 3.63 4.92
N ASN A 103 -0.29 4.03 6.19
CA ASN A 103 -0.62 3.19 7.32
C ASN A 103 -1.99 3.57 7.89
N PHE A 104 -2.99 2.69 7.75
CA PHE A 104 -4.38 2.99 8.09
C PHE A 104 -4.73 2.63 9.53
N GLY A 105 -5.75 3.30 10.08
CA GLY A 105 -6.31 3.01 11.39
C GLY A 105 -6.79 1.56 11.49
N PHE A 106 -6.22 0.80 12.42
CA PHE A 106 -6.59 -0.59 12.65
C PHE A 106 -6.56 -0.93 14.15
N ASN A 107 -7.65 -1.49 14.66
CA ASN A 107 -7.84 -1.84 16.06
C ASN A 107 -8.16 -3.33 16.18
N ALA A 108 -7.16 -4.13 16.57
CA ALA A 108 -7.30 -5.58 16.69
C ALA A 108 -8.31 -6.04 17.76
N SER A 109 -8.80 -5.15 18.63
CA SER A 109 -9.86 -5.49 19.60
C SER A 109 -11.28 -5.24 19.04
N ARG A 110 -11.40 -4.62 17.87
CA ARG A 110 -12.70 -4.22 17.28
C ARG A 110 -12.86 -4.66 15.83
N ASP A 111 -11.79 -4.56 15.05
CA ASP A 111 -11.80 -4.84 13.61
C ASP A 111 -11.68 -6.34 13.36
N VAL A 112 -12.31 -6.80 12.28
CA VAL A 112 -12.34 -8.22 11.89
C VAL A 112 -11.11 -8.55 11.05
N PHE A 113 -10.46 -9.68 11.36
CA PHE A 113 -9.28 -10.16 10.65
C PHE A 113 -9.09 -11.67 10.76
N ALA A 114 -8.30 -12.24 9.84
CA ALA A 114 -7.79 -13.59 9.93
C ALA A 114 -6.50 -13.60 10.76
N GLN A 115 -6.47 -14.40 11.84
CA GLN A 115 -5.37 -14.45 12.79
C GLN A 115 -4.03 -14.74 12.09
N ASP A 116 -3.98 -15.77 11.24
CA ASP A 116 -2.79 -16.16 10.48
C ASP A 116 -2.25 -15.02 9.61
N SER A 117 -3.14 -14.19 9.06
CA SER A 117 -2.75 -13.04 8.22
C SER A 117 -2.09 -11.95 9.07
N ILE A 118 -2.67 -11.60 10.21
CA ILE A 118 -2.08 -10.62 11.13
C ILE A 118 -0.74 -11.13 11.69
N ASP A 119 -0.66 -12.40 12.08
CA ASP A 119 0.58 -12.97 12.60
C ASP A 119 1.68 -12.96 11.53
N GLY A 120 1.35 -13.32 10.29
CA GLY A 120 2.25 -13.18 9.15
C GLY A 120 2.74 -11.74 8.95
N LEU A 121 1.86 -10.75 9.01
CA LEU A 121 2.22 -9.33 8.88
C LEU A 121 3.09 -8.85 10.05
N ARG A 122 2.82 -9.29 11.28
CA ARG A 122 3.64 -8.93 12.45
C ARG A 122 5.03 -9.55 12.35
N HIS A 123 5.13 -10.83 12.01
CA HIS A 123 6.40 -11.55 12.00
C HIS A 123 7.29 -11.19 10.80
N ILE A 124 6.70 -11.04 9.60
CA ILE A 124 7.47 -10.87 8.36
C ILE A 124 7.64 -9.38 7.99
N ARG A 125 6.65 -8.54 8.32
CA ARG A 125 6.62 -7.12 7.92
C ARG A 125 6.77 -6.15 9.08
N GLY A 126 6.84 -6.63 10.32
CA GLY A 126 7.00 -5.79 11.49
C GLY A 126 5.79 -4.90 11.76
N LEU A 127 4.58 -5.39 11.48
CA LEU A 127 3.34 -4.63 11.69
C LEU A 127 3.17 -4.24 13.17
N ASP A 128 3.09 -2.94 13.44
CA ASP A 128 2.86 -2.38 14.78
C ASP A 128 1.38 -1.99 14.96
N LEU A 129 0.58 -2.93 15.47
CA LEU A 129 -0.85 -2.73 15.68
C LEU A 129 -1.16 -1.57 16.64
N ALA A 130 -0.31 -1.33 17.64
CA ALA A 130 -0.53 -0.23 18.59
C ALA A 130 -0.36 1.13 17.90
N LYS A 131 0.62 1.22 16.99
CA LYS A 131 0.82 2.42 16.16
C LYS A 131 -0.30 2.62 15.15
N HIS A 132 -0.75 1.56 14.46
CA HIS A 132 -1.92 1.63 13.58
C HIS A 132 -3.18 2.10 14.33
N GLN A 133 -3.39 1.63 15.56
CA GLN A 133 -4.54 2.04 16.36
C GLN A 133 -4.47 3.52 16.79
N SER A 134 -3.28 4.04 17.09
CA SER A 134 -3.10 5.38 17.67
C SER A 134 -2.77 6.48 16.67
N GLN A 135 -2.17 6.14 15.52
CA GLN A 135 -1.64 7.09 14.54
C GLN A 135 -2.08 6.80 13.10
N GLY A 136 -2.88 5.75 12.90
CA GLY A 136 -3.30 5.32 11.58
C GLY A 136 -4.19 6.34 10.88
N ILE A 137 -4.11 6.36 9.56
CA ILE A 137 -4.89 7.21 8.66
C ILE A 137 -6.35 6.77 8.68
N ASP A 138 -7.26 7.74 8.72
CA ASP A 138 -8.67 7.51 8.44
C ASP A 138 -8.90 7.28 6.94
N GLY A 139 -9.63 6.23 6.60
CA GLY A 139 -9.86 5.83 5.21
C GLY A 139 -10.65 6.85 4.40
N GLN A 140 -11.58 7.56 5.03
CA GLN A 140 -12.38 8.57 4.36
C GLN A 140 -11.52 9.80 4.05
N THR A 141 -10.75 10.30 5.02
CA THR A 141 -9.82 11.42 4.81
C THR A 141 -8.80 11.11 3.71
N PHE A 142 -8.23 9.90 3.70
CA PHE A 142 -7.35 9.46 2.61
C PHE A 142 -8.07 9.51 1.25
N GLY A 143 -9.30 9.02 1.18
CA GLY A 143 -10.10 9.01 -0.05
C GLY A 143 -10.35 10.43 -0.59
N GLU A 144 -10.71 11.36 0.27
CA GLU A 144 -10.96 12.77 -0.09
C GLU A 144 -9.70 13.45 -0.65
N LEU A 145 -8.56 13.26 0.02
CA LEU A 145 -7.28 13.80 -0.44
C LEU A 145 -6.79 13.13 -1.73
N LEU A 146 -6.98 11.81 -1.87
CA LEU A 146 -6.62 11.11 -3.09
C LEU A 146 -7.47 11.57 -4.28
N MET A 147 -8.78 11.77 -4.10
CA MET A 147 -9.68 12.25 -5.16
C MET A 147 -9.29 13.63 -5.68
N SER A 148 -8.75 14.49 -4.83
CA SER A 148 -8.29 15.83 -5.20
C SER A 148 -6.81 15.89 -5.62
N SER A 149 -6.09 14.77 -5.58
CA SER A 149 -4.66 14.73 -5.89
C SER A 149 -4.33 14.82 -7.38
N GLY A 150 -5.25 14.42 -8.26
CA GLY A 150 -4.98 14.25 -9.70
C GLY A 150 -4.30 12.92 -10.06
N LEU A 151 -4.14 11.99 -9.11
CA LEU A 151 -3.65 10.62 -9.36
C LEU A 151 -4.74 9.66 -9.86
N VAL A 152 -5.97 9.93 -9.44
CA VAL A 152 -7.17 9.18 -9.84
C VAL A 152 -8.01 10.05 -10.74
N LEU A 153 -8.83 9.42 -11.60
CA LEU A 153 -9.63 10.11 -12.61
C LEU A 153 -8.77 10.97 -13.57
N ASN A 154 -7.52 10.57 -13.79
CA ASN A 154 -6.57 11.23 -14.68
C ASN A 154 -6.04 10.20 -15.70
N GLU A 155 -6.25 10.46 -16.99
CA GLU A 155 -5.86 9.55 -18.08
C GLU A 155 -4.34 9.50 -18.33
N ASP A 156 -3.61 10.50 -17.83
CA ASP A 156 -2.15 10.59 -17.96
C ASP A 156 -1.41 9.70 -16.94
N VAL A 157 -2.12 9.22 -15.92
CA VAL A 157 -1.58 8.34 -14.87
C VAL A 157 -1.80 6.88 -15.23
N ARG A 158 -0.72 6.09 -15.15
CA ARG A 158 -0.74 4.65 -15.46
C ARG A 158 -0.59 3.84 -14.18
N TRP A 159 -1.66 3.14 -13.80
CA TRP A 159 -1.66 2.26 -12.64
C TRP A 159 -1.13 0.87 -13.00
N ILE A 160 -0.19 0.39 -12.20
CA ILE A 160 0.39 -0.95 -12.29
C ILE A 160 0.02 -1.67 -11.00
N THR A 161 -0.72 -2.77 -11.10
CA THR A 161 -1.14 -3.54 -9.93
C THR A 161 -0.69 -4.99 -10.06
N TYR A 162 -0.48 -5.62 -8.92
CA TYR A 162 -0.29 -7.07 -8.86
C TYR A 162 -1.29 -7.64 -7.87
N CYS A 163 -2.29 -8.36 -8.38
CA CYS A 163 -3.18 -9.15 -7.55
C CYS A 163 -2.74 -10.62 -7.66
N GLY A 164 -1.92 -11.06 -6.71
CA GLY A 164 -1.63 -12.48 -6.57
C GLY A 164 -2.88 -13.18 -6.05
N THR A 165 -3.55 -13.96 -6.90
CA THR A 165 -4.63 -14.90 -6.52
C THR A 165 -4.23 -15.88 -5.42
N ASN A 166 -2.94 -15.97 -5.10
CA ASN A 166 -2.36 -16.83 -4.07
C ASN A 166 -2.75 -16.45 -2.63
N GLY A 167 -3.38 -15.29 -2.42
CA GLY A 167 -4.05 -14.96 -1.15
C GLY A 167 -5.45 -15.58 -1.00
N PHE A 168 -6.03 -16.14 -2.07
CA PHE A 168 -7.40 -16.64 -2.11
C PHE A 168 -7.53 -18.15 -2.37
N THR A 169 -6.43 -18.82 -2.74
CA THR A 169 -6.35 -20.26 -2.95
C THR A 169 -5.59 -20.96 -1.81
N GLN A 170 -6.27 -21.18 -0.69
CA GLN A 170 -6.27 -22.46 0.03
C GLN A 170 -7.70 -22.70 0.55
#